data_AF-Q4S9W3-F1
#
_entry.id   AF-Q4S9W3-F1
#
_cell.length_a   1.000
_cell.length_b   1.000
_cell.length_c   1.000
_cell.angle_alpha   90.00
_cell.angle_beta   90.00
_cell.angle_gamma   90.00
#
_symmetry.space_group_name_H-M   'P 1'
#
loop_
_entity.id
_entity.type
_entity.pdbx_description
1 polymer ?
#
loop_
_entity_poly.entity_id
_entity_poly.type
_entity_poly.pdbx_seq_one_letter_code
_entity_poly.pdbx_strand_id
1 'polypeptide(L)'
;MMKECLRFLIEPAKKLKIRLKESRKQVKLQKKEPLVESQLFIMELSRELNKICQRSNILSHIWTSGDVWPASECQNFILEWAAEVQNRVQLRADQHDYQCEKLEKKEWKLHLLCMLEAGGEHDMASHKRTIMDWTRRIKSGPQPSVWPGEPVLMMLDDLEFQWKRGRLPNLLPAVELVMLAVLNADSPAKVWTSH
;
A
#
# COMPACT_ATOMS: atom_id res chain seq x y z
N MET A 1 57.88 -12.07 -9.37
CA MET A 1 56.89 -13.12 -9.67
C MET A 1 55.53 -12.96 -8.94
N MET A 2 55.07 -11.74 -8.61
CA MET A 2 53.71 -11.50 -8.06
C MET A 2 52.83 -10.57 -8.93
N LYS A 3 53.45 -9.79 -9.83
CA LYS A 3 52.74 -8.84 -10.70
C LYS A 3 51.91 -9.54 -11.79
N GLU A 4 52.29 -10.74 -12.20
CA GLU A 4 51.56 -11.53 -13.21
C GLU A 4 50.35 -12.27 -12.63
N CYS A 5 50.45 -12.80 -11.40
CA CYS A 5 49.32 -13.41 -10.69
C CYS A 5 48.19 -12.40 -10.41
N LEU A 6 48.53 -11.13 -10.12
CA LEU A 6 47.55 -10.08 -9.90
C LEU A 6 46.83 -9.65 -11.18
N ARG A 7 47.49 -9.69 -12.35
CA ARG A 7 46.83 -9.39 -13.64
C ARG A 7 45.66 -10.35 -13.90
N PHE A 8 45.83 -11.63 -13.55
CA PHE A 8 44.80 -12.65 -13.72
C PHE A 8 43.53 -12.39 -12.88
N LEU A 9 43.62 -11.69 -11.74
CA LEU A 9 42.47 -11.32 -10.90
C LEU A 9 41.88 -9.95 -11.26
N ILE A 10 42.71 -9.03 -11.77
CA ILE A 10 42.29 -7.67 -12.12
C ILE A 10 41.41 -7.67 -13.37
N GLU A 11 41.70 -8.51 -14.36
CA GLU A 11 40.99 -8.53 -15.63
C GLU A 11 39.54 -9.08 -15.50
N PRO A 12 39.30 -10.19 -14.79
CA PRO A 12 37.94 -10.66 -14.46
C PRO A 12 37.18 -9.67 -13.59
N ALA A 13 37.83 -9.02 -12.61
CA ALA A 13 37.20 -8.03 -11.74
C ALA A 13 36.72 -6.78 -12.51
N LYS A 14 37.52 -6.32 -13.50
CA LYS A 14 37.12 -5.24 -14.40
C LYS A 14 35.94 -5.64 -15.29
N LYS A 15 35.96 -6.85 -15.88
CA LYS A 15 34.83 -7.39 -16.67
C LYS A 15 33.57 -7.60 -15.84
N LEU A 16 33.68 -8.07 -14.59
CA LEU A 16 32.58 -8.20 -13.63
C LEU A 16 32.00 -6.83 -13.26
N LYS A 17 32.85 -5.83 -12.99
CA LYS A 17 32.42 -4.45 -12.69
C LYS A 17 31.70 -3.82 -13.87
N ILE A 18 32.15 -4.05 -15.11
CA ILE A 18 31.49 -3.58 -16.33
C ILE A 18 30.15 -4.28 -16.52
N ARG A 19 30.12 -5.62 -16.45
CA ARG A 19 28.88 -6.41 -16.53
C ARG A 19 27.84 -6.04 -15.46
N LEU A 20 28.26 -5.79 -14.23
CA LEU A 20 27.36 -5.34 -13.16
C LEU A 20 26.88 -3.91 -13.39
N LYS A 21 27.71 -3.02 -13.92
CA LYS A 21 27.34 -1.64 -14.24
C LYS A 21 26.42 -1.57 -15.48
N GLU A 22 26.63 -2.44 -16.45
CA GLU A 22 25.77 -2.63 -17.63
C GLU A 22 24.46 -3.30 -17.25
N SER A 23 24.46 -4.32 -16.38
CA SER A 23 23.24 -4.93 -15.83
C SER A 23 22.45 -3.91 -14.99
N ARG A 24 23.11 -3.11 -14.13
CA ARG A 24 22.44 -2.00 -13.41
C ARG A 24 21.89 -0.92 -14.33
N LYS A 25 22.56 -0.64 -15.47
CA LYS A 25 22.08 0.30 -16.47
C LYS A 25 20.92 -0.28 -17.26
N GLN A 26 20.96 -1.55 -17.66
CA GLN A 26 19.87 -2.26 -18.33
C GLN A 26 18.65 -2.41 -17.42
N VAL A 27 18.82 -2.65 -16.11
CA VAL A 27 17.72 -2.67 -15.13
C VAL A 27 17.10 -1.27 -14.94
N LYS A 28 17.87 -0.19 -15.14
CA LYS A 28 17.36 1.20 -15.11
C LYS A 28 16.81 1.71 -16.46
N LEU A 29 17.07 1.01 -17.57
CA LEU A 29 16.70 1.40 -18.94
C LEU A 29 15.82 0.37 -19.65
N GLN A 30 15.31 -0.65 -18.96
CA GLN A 30 14.08 -1.26 -19.43
C GLN A 30 13.05 -0.14 -19.38
N LYS A 31 12.49 0.22 -20.54
CA LYS A 31 11.31 1.06 -20.66
C LYS A 31 10.27 0.47 -19.68
N LYS A 32 10.19 0.99 -18.45
CA LYS A 32 9.06 0.71 -17.57
C LYS A 32 7.87 1.18 -18.38
N GLU A 33 6.99 0.26 -18.76
CA GLU A 33 5.70 0.64 -19.29
C GLU A 33 5.11 1.71 -18.37
N PRO A 34 4.44 2.74 -18.92
CA PRO A 34 3.82 3.76 -18.08
C PRO A 34 2.96 3.06 -17.04
N LEU A 35 3.12 3.47 -15.77
CA LEU A 35 2.35 2.88 -14.69
C LEU A 35 0.86 3.02 -15.00
N VAL A 36 0.13 1.93 -14.83
CA VAL A 36 -1.32 1.94 -15.03
C VAL A 36 -2.01 2.64 -13.86
N GLU A 37 -3.27 3.00 -14.05
CA GLU A 37 -4.01 3.84 -13.12
C GLU A 37 -4.10 3.25 -11.69
N SER A 38 -4.19 1.92 -11.55
CA SER A 38 -4.20 1.24 -10.24
C SER A 38 -2.88 1.39 -9.49
N GLN A 39 -1.74 1.31 -10.20
CA GLN A 39 -0.41 1.49 -9.61
C GLN A 39 -0.20 2.95 -9.18
N LEU A 40 -0.60 3.91 -10.02
CA LEU A 40 -0.55 5.34 -9.69
C LEU A 40 -1.38 5.65 -8.45
N PHE A 41 -2.54 5.01 -8.32
CA PHE A 41 -3.39 5.15 -7.15
C PHE A 41 -2.68 4.65 -5.87
N ILE A 42 -2.05 3.48 -5.89
CA ILE A 42 -1.32 2.96 -4.71
C ILE A 42 -0.17 3.89 -4.32
N MET A 43 0.55 4.46 -5.28
CA MET A 43 1.59 5.45 -5.00
C MET A 43 1.03 6.69 -4.30
N GLU A 44 -0.08 7.22 -4.81
CA GLU A 44 -0.74 8.40 -4.22
C GLU A 44 -1.27 8.09 -2.81
N LEU A 45 -1.94 6.95 -2.64
CA LEU A 45 -2.43 6.48 -1.35
C LEU A 45 -1.30 6.36 -0.34
N SER A 46 -0.19 5.72 -0.73
CA SER A 46 0.98 5.56 0.14
C SER A 46 1.60 6.90 0.54
N ARG A 47 1.58 7.89 -0.36
CA ARG A 47 2.03 9.25 -0.08
C ARG A 47 1.15 9.94 0.95
N GLU A 48 -0.17 9.81 0.85
CA GLU A 48 -1.09 10.39 1.83
C GLU A 48 -1.04 9.66 3.18
N LEU A 49 -0.97 8.32 3.17
CA LEU A 49 -0.79 7.53 4.39
C LEU A 49 0.52 7.85 5.10
N ASN A 50 1.61 8.10 4.37
CA ASN A 50 2.89 8.51 4.96
C ASN A 50 2.82 9.87 5.68
N LYS A 51 1.85 10.72 5.33
CA LYS A 51 1.61 12.01 6.04
C LYS A 51 0.78 11.81 7.31
N ILE A 52 -0.08 10.78 7.32
CA ILE A 52 -1.04 10.53 8.40
C ILE A 52 -0.44 9.60 9.44
N CYS A 53 0.24 8.53 9.06
CA CYS A 53 0.77 7.54 10.00
C CYS A 53 2.21 7.87 10.40
N GLN A 54 2.44 8.07 11.70
CA GLN A 54 3.77 8.41 12.22
C GLN A 54 4.77 7.27 11.96
N ARG A 55 6.01 7.65 11.61
CA ARG A 55 7.15 6.73 11.39
C ARG A 55 6.91 5.67 10.30
N SER A 56 5.99 5.91 9.36
CA SER A 56 5.70 5.01 8.23
C SER A 56 6.61 5.20 7.00
N ASN A 57 7.88 5.57 7.22
CA ASN A 57 8.83 5.95 6.15
C ASN A 57 9.06 4.86 5.10
N ILE A 58 8.80 3.59 5.42
CA ILE A 58 8.82 2.47 4.46
C ILE A 58 7.93 2.74 3.24
N LEU A 59 6.81 3.46 3.41
CA LEU A 59 5.91 3.83 2.32
C LEU A 59 6.57 4.76 1.29
N SER A 60 7.68 5.41 1.64
CA SER A 60 8.46 6.21 0.69
C SER A 60 8.99 5.40 -0.48
N HIS A 61 9.38 4.14 -0.25
CA HIS A 61 9.88 3.26 -1.32
C HIS A 61 8.82 2.98 -2.38
N ILE A 62 7.54 3.07 -2.02
CA ILE A 62 6.41 2.88 -2.95
C ILE A 62 6.23 4.14 -3.80
N TRP A 63 5.99 5.30 -3.20
CA TRP A 63 5.67 6.51 -3.95
C TRP A 63 6.88 7.17 -4.66
N THR A 64 8.12 6.78 -4.32
CA THR A 64 9.33 7.15 -5.08
C THR A 64 9.73 6.11 -6.13
N SER A 65 8.84 5.16 -6.46
CA SER A 65 9.04 4.12 -7.48
C SER A 65 10.22 3.16 -7.24
N GLY A 66 10.58 2.96 -5.97
CA GLY A 66 11.58 1.97 -5.54
C GLY A 66 11.04 0.55 -5.57
N ASP A 67 9.72 0.39 -5.39
CA ASP A 67 9.00 -0.88 -5.40
C ASP A 67 8.21 -1.11 -6.71
N VAL A 68 7.84 -2.36 -7.01
CA VAL A 68 7.18 -2.76 -8.28
C VAL A 68 6.07 -3.77 -8.01
N TRP A 69 4.89 -3.55 -8.58
CA TRP A 69 3.71 -4.39 -8.40
C TRP A 69 3.05 -4.74 -9.74
N PRO A 70 2.54 -5.96 -9.92
CA PRO A 70 1.59 -6.26 -10.99
C PRO A 70 0.32 -5.42 -10.87
N ALA A 71 -0.25 -5.00 -12.01
CA ALA A 71 -1.48 -4.22 -12.04
C ALA A 71 -2.67 -4.94 -11.36
N SER A 72 -2.73 -6.27 -11.49
CA SER A 72 -3.76 -7.12 -10.90
C SER A 72 -3.70 -7.11 -9.37
N GLU A 73 -2.50 -7.15 -8.78
CA GLU A 73 -2.34 -7.06 -7.32
C GLU A 73 -2.82 -5.69 -6.81
N CYS A 74 -2.50 -4.60 -7.51
CA CYS A 74 -3.01 -3.28 -7.16
C CYS A 74 -4.53 -3.20 -7.27
N GLN A 75 -5.14 -3.84 -8.27
CA GLN A 75 -6.60 -3.85 -8.43
C GLN A 75 -7.29 -4.61 -7.30
N ASN A 76 -6.81 -5.82 -6.98
CA ASN A 76 -7.33 -6.62 -5.88
C ASN A 76 -7.21 -5.86 -4.55
N PHE A 77 -6.05 -5.27 -4.29
CA PHE A 77 -5.84 -4.43 -3.11
C PHE A 77 -6.91 -3.33 -3.01
N ILE A 78 -7.16 -2.59 -4.10
CA ILE A 78 -8.12 -1.48 -4.09
C ILE A 78 -9.54 -1.98 -3.82
N LEU A 79 -9.94 -3.11 -4.41
CA LEU A 79 -11.27 -3.69 -4.20
C LEU A 79 -11.46 -4.11 -2.73
N GLU A 80 -10.52 -4.90 -2.20
CA GLU A 80 -10.58 -5.42 -0.84
C GLU A 80 -10.59 -4.29 0.19
N TRP A 81 -9.71 -3.30 0.02
CA TRP A 81 -9.59 -2.18 0.95
C TRP A 81 -10.74 -1.19 0.86
N ALA A 82 -11.33 -0.98 -0.32
CA ALA A 82 -12.53 -0.17 -0.43
C ALA A 82 -13.71 -0.82 0.31
N ALA A 83 -13.87 -2.15 0.19
CA ALA A 83 -14.89 -2.89 0.92
C ALA A 83 -14.66 -2.84 2.44
N GLU A 84 -13.43 -3.06 2.92
CA GLU A 84 -13.11 -2.99 4.35
C GLU A 84 -13.34 -1.58 4.92
N VAL A 85 -12.86 -0.53 4.24
CA VAL A 85 -13.10 0.86 4.65
C VAL A 85 -14.60 1.16 4.70
N GLN A 86 -15.35 0.73 3.69
CA GLN A 86 -16.80 0.96 3.64
C GLN A 86 -17.53 0.22 4.76
N ASN A 87 -17.21 -1.05 5.02
CA ASN A 87 -17.78 -1.81 6.13
C ASN A 87 -17.53 -1.14 7.48
N ARG A 88 -16.31 -0.64 7.72
CA ARG A 88 -15.95 0.07 8.96
C ARG A 88 -16.62 1.43 9.10
N VAL A 89 -16.88 2.12 7.98
CA VAL A 89 -17.63 3.38 7.98
C VAL A 89 -19.12 3.11 8.22
N GLN A 90 -19.70 2.10 7.57
CA GLN A 90 -21.12 1.72 7.69
C GLN A 90 -21.46 1.26 9.11
N LEU A 91 -20.64 0.37 9.70
CA LEU A 91 -20.79 -0.07 11.10
C LEU A 91 -20.83 1.11 12.10
N ARG A 92 -20.25 2.26 11.77
CA ARG A 92 -20.32 3.47 12.60
C ARG A 92 -21.60 4.27 12.38
N ALA A 93 -22.13 4.29 11.16
CA ALA A 93 -23.42 4.92 10.86
C ALA A 93 -24.55 4.20 11.60
N ASP A 94 -24.53 2.85 11.61
CA ASP A 94 -25.55 2.04 12.28
C ASP A 94 -25.45 2.08 13.82
N GLN A 95 -24.27 2.40 14.36
CA GLN A 95 -24.11 2.68 15.81
C GLN A 95 -24.70 4.04 16.22
N HIS A 96 -24.96 4.93 15.26
CA HIS A 96 -25.45 6.28 15.53
C HIS A 96 -26.92 6.50 15.11
N ASP A 97 -27.53 5.57 14.38
CA ASP A 97 -28.97 5.59 14.08
C ASP A 97 -29.55 4.17 13.95
N TYR A 98 -30.51 3.83 14.81
CA TYR A 98 -31.23 2.57 14.83
C TYR A 98 -32.29 2.56 13.71
N GLN A 99 -31.90 2.60 12.43
CA GLN A 99 -32.87 2.50 11.32
C GLN A 99 -32.26 2.24 9.93
N CYS A 100 -31.50 1.15 9.71
CA CYS A 100 -31.16 0.75 8.33
C CYS A 100 -31.04 -0.76 8.07
N GLU A 101 -31.74 -1.62 8.80
CA GLU A 101 -31.57 -3.08 8.68
C GLU A 101 -32.14 -3.75 7.41
N LYS A 102 -32.67 -3.01 6.41
CA LYS A 102 -33.42 -3.63 5.30
C LYS A 102 -32.85 -3.45 3.89
N LEU A 103 -31.78 -2.69 3.69
CA LEU A 103 -31.22 -2.41 2.35
C LEU A 103 -30.00 -3.27 1.99
N GLU A 104 -29.21 -3.69 2.98
CA GLU A 104 -27.87 -4.22 2.76
C GLU A 104 -27.83 -5.58 2.05
N LYS A 105 -28.75 -6.50 2.36
CA LYS A 105 -28.77 -7.83 1.74
C LYS A 105 -29.15 -7.84 0.26
N LYS A 106 -29.72 -6.75 -0.25
CA LYS A 106 -30.04 -6.60 -1.69
C LYS A 106 -28.88 -5.99 -2.45
N GLU A 107 -28.06 -5.16 -1.79
CA GLU A 107 -27.06 -4.33 -2.43
C GLU A 107 -25.77 -5.09 -2.74
N TRP A 108 -25.31 -6.01 -1.87
CA TRP A 108 -24.15 -6.85 -2.19
C TRP A 108 -24.40 -7.76 -3.39
N LYS A 109 -25.63 -8.24 -3.56
CA LYS A 109 -26.02 -9.09 -4.69
C LYS A 109 -26.11 -8.28 -5.98
N LEU A 110 -26.56 -7.03 -5.88
CA LEU A 110 -26.57 -6.07 -7.00
C LEU A 110 -25.15 -5.65 -7.38
N HIS A 111 -24.29 -5.43 -6.40
CA HIS A 111 -22.88 -5.08 -6.57
C HIS A 111 -22.08 -6.21 -7.21
N LEU A 112 -22.28 -7.45 -6.75
CA LEU A 112 -21.68 -8.64 -7.38
C LEU A 112 -22.16 -8.83 -8.82
N LEU A 113 -23.43 -8.50 -9.11
CA LEU A 113 -23.99 -8.58 -10.46
C LEU A 113 -23.41 -7.48 -11.36
N CYS A 114 -23.26 -6.25 -10.86
CA CYS A 114 -22.60 -5.17 -11.58
C CYS A 114 -21.12 -5.46 -11.86
N MET A 115 -20.38 -6.07 -10.92
CA MET A 115 -18.99 -6.51 -11.12
C MET A 115 -18.86 -7.59 -12.20
N LEU A 116 -19.86 -8.46 -12.35
CA LEU A 116 -19.88 -9.51 -13.36
C LEU A 116 -20.30 -8.97 -14.75
N GLU A 117 -21.11 -7.92 -14.79
CA GLU A 117 -21.63 -7.33 -16.04
C GLU A 117 -20.73 -6.23 -16.62
N ALA A 118 -19.94 -5.53 -15.79
CA ALA A 118 -19.14 -4.37 -16.18
C ALA A 118 -17.62 -4.66 -16.21
N GLY A 119 -17.18 -5.51 -17.13
CA GLY A 119 -15.75 -5.64 -17.41
C GLY A 119 -15.16 -4.33 -17.97
N GLY A 120 -14.42 -3.57 -17.16
CA GLY A 120 -13.61 -2.44 -17.63
C GLY A 120 -13.38 -1.33 -16.58
N GLU A 121 -12.24 -0.65 -16.68
CA GLU A 121 -11.63 0.32 -15.73
C GLU A 121 -12.54 1.40 -15.10
N HIS A 122 -13.76 1.61 -15.61
CA HIS A 122 -14.77 2.47 -14.95
C HIS A 122 -15.26 1.95 -13.59
N ASP A 123 -15.11 0.65 -13.31
CA ASP A 123 -15.56 0.02 -12.06
C ASP A 123 -14.71 0.42 -10.83
N MET A 124 -13.46 0.83 -11.04
CA MET A 124 -12.53 1.10 -9.93
C MET A 124 -12.60 2.52 -9.38
N ALA A 125 -13.23 3.45 -10.09
CA ALA A 125 -13.27 4.86 -9.70
C ALA A 125 -14.01 5.10 -8.39
N SER A 126 -15.09 4.36 -8.14
CA SER A 126 -15.85 4.39 -6.87
C SER A 126 -14.99 3.89 -5.70
N HIS A 127 -14.36 2.72 -5.87
CA HIS A 127 -13.48 2.10 -4.87
C HIS A 127 -12.31 3.02 -4.47
N LYS A 128 -11.62 3.59 -5.47
CA LYS A 128 -10.55 4.58 -5.26
C LYS A 128 -11.04 5.81 -4.51
N ARG A 129 -12.23 6.32 -4.86
CA ARG A 129 -12.86 7.47 -4.20
C ARG A 129 -13.14 7.16 -2.74
N THR A 130 -13.74 6.01 -2.42
CA THR A 130 -14.03 5.57 -1.05
C THR A 130 -12.78 5.62 -0.17
N ILE A 131 -11.68 5.03 -0.62
CA ILE A 131 -10.42 5.01 0.14
C ILE A 131 -9.83 6.43 0.30
N MET A 132 -9.83 7.25 -0.75
CA MET A 132 -9.24 8.58 -0.69
C MET A 132 -10.07 9.59 0.10
N ASP A 133 -11.40 9.50 0.03
CA ASP A 133 -12.29 10.30 0.87
C ASP A 133 -12.10 9.97 2.34
N TRP A 134 -12.03 8.67 2.67
CA TRP A 134 -11.67 8.24 4.01
C TRP A 134 -10.31 8.78 4.45
N THR A 135 -9.27 8.62 3.63
CA THR A 135 -7.92 9.11 3.93
C THR A 135 -7.90 10.62 4.18
N ARG A 136 -8.61 11.40 3.35
CA ARG A 136 -8.78 12.85 3.54
C ARG A 136 -9.49 13.19 4.83
N ARG A 137 -10.55 12.46 5.18
CA ARG A 137 -11.30 12.63 6.43
C ARG A 137 -10.38 12.47 7.65
N ILE A 138 -9.55 11.42 7.67
CA ILE A 138 -8.57 11.22 8.76
C ILE A 138 -7.63 12.40 8.86
N LYS A 139 -7.05 12.83 7.73
CA LYS A 139 -6.12 13.94 7.67
C LYS A 139 -6.71 15.27 8.14
N SER A 140 -8.00 15.50 7.88
CA SER A 140 -8.74 16.68 8.37
C SER A 140 -9.26 16.56 9.80
N GLY A 141 -9.07 15.41 10.45
CA GLY A 141 -9.54 15.14 11.79
C GLY A 141 -8.78 15.92 12.88
N PRO A 142 -9.26 15.88 14.13
CA PRO A 142 -8.66 16.59 15.26
C PRO A 142 -7.24 16.13 15.60
N GLN A 143 -6.89 14.88 15.27
CA GLN A 143 -5.52 14.37 15.30
C GLN A 143 -5.09 13.97 13.90
N PRO A 144 -4.41 14.86 13.15
CA PRO A 144 -4.05 14.61 11.75
C PRO A 144 -2.95 13.54 11.60
N SER A 145 -2.25 13.21 12.68
CA SER A 145 -1.23 12.16 12.71
C SER A 145 -1.63 11.03 13.66
N VAL A 146 -1.67 9.81 13.15
CA VAL A 146 -1.95 8.58 13.89
C VAL A 146 -0.65 7.95 14.37
N TRP A 147 -0.60 7.62 15.65
CA TRP A 147 0.44 6.74 16.22
C TRP A 147 0.00 5.28 16.07
N PRO A 148 0.71 4.45 15.27
CA PRO A 148 0.28 3.07 15.02
C PRO A 148 0.63 2.10 16.15
N GLY A 149 1.44 2.50 17.13
CA GLY A 149 1.92 1.63 18.20
C GLY A 149 3.23 0.92 17.87
N GLU A 150 4.00 0.59 18.91
CA GLU A 150 5.30 -0.08 18.78
C GLU A 150 5.24 -1.42 18.03
N PRO A 151 4.24 -2.29 18.24
CA PRO A 151 4.17 -3.56 17.50
C PRO A 151 4.08 -3.37 15.99
N VAL A 152 3.31 -2.38 15.54
CA VAL A 152 3.17 -2.07 14.11
C VAL A 152 4.48 -1.53 13.55
N LEU A 153 5.19 -0.67 14.28
CA LEU A 153 6.49 -0.16 13.83
C LEU A 153 7.53 -1.28 13.68
N MET A 154 7.60 -2.21 14.63
CA MET A 154 8.51 -3.36 14.53
C MET A 154 8.20 -4.22 13.30
N MET A 155 6.92 -4.42 12.98
CA MET A 155 6.50 -5.15 11.79
C MET A 155 6.84 -4.40 10.50
N LEU A 156 6.68 -3.06 10.46
CA LEU A 156 7.10 -2.24 9.32
C LEU A 156 8.62 -2.34 9.11
N ASP A 157 9.42 -2.28 10.18
CA ASP A 157 10.87 -2.43 10.09
C ASP A 157 11.27 -3.83 9.55
N ASP A 158 10.59 -4.91 9.98
CA ASP A 158 10.82 -6.25 9.45
C ASP A 158 10.43 -6.35 7.97
N LEU A 159 9.26 -5.83 7.57
CA LEU A 159 8.83 -5.80 6.17
C LEU A 159 9.86 -5.09 5.28
N GLU A 160 10.37 -3.94 5.71
CA GLU A 160 11.41 -3.21 4.98
C GLU A 160 12.68 -4.06 4.87
N PHE A 161 13.08 -4.72 5.94
CA PHE A 161 14.25 -5.58 5.98
C PHE A 161 14.12 -6.80 5.04
N GLN A 162 12.98 -7.49 5.04
CA GLN A 162 12.74 -8.63 4.16
C GLN A 162 12.70 -8.20 2.68
N TRP A 163 12.07 -7.06 2.38
CA TRP A 163 12.02 -6.50 1.03
C TRP A 163 13.41 -6.10 0.51
N LYS A 164 14.23 -5.40 1.32
CA LYS A 164 15.63 -5.07 0.96
C LYS A 164 16.48 -6.31 0.69
N ARG A 165 16.13 -7.45 1.30
CA ARG A 165 16.78 -8.75 1.08
C ARG A 165 16.20 -9.53 -0.11
N GLY A 166 15.19 -9.01 -0.79
CA GLY A 166 14.51 -9.67 -1.90
C GLY A 166 13.67 -10.88 -1.48
N ARG A 167 13.35 -11.02 -0.19
CA ARG A 167 12.50 -12.10 0.35
C ARG A 167 11.03 -11.77 0.30
N LEU A 168 10.70 -10.48 0.25
CA LEU A 168 9.36 -9.97 0.05
C LEU A 168 9.27 -9.39 -1.36
N PRO A 169 8.28 -9.80 -2.18
CA PRO A 169 8.20 -9.38 -3.58
C PRO A 169 7.86 -7.89 -3.73
N ASN A 170 7.09 -7.32 -2.78
CA ASN A 170 6.70 -5.93 -2.77
C ASN A 170 6.28 -5.45 -1.37
N LEU A 171 6.03 -4.15 -1.22
CA LEU A 171 5.66 -3.47 0.02
C LEU A 171 4.16 -3.20 0.17
N LEU A 172 3.28 -3.80 -0.65
CA LEU A 172 1.83 -3.70 -0.42
C LEU A 172 1.44 -4.09 1.02
N PRO A 173 2.00 -5.15 1.64
CA PRO A 173 1.71 -5.49 3.04
C PRO A 173 2.00 -4.36 4.04
N ALA A 174 2.94 -3.46 3.73
CA ALA A 174 3.21 -2.30 4.56
C ALA A 174 2.08 -1.25 4.46
N VAL A 175 1.50 -1.08 3.26
CA VAL A 175 0.32 -0.22 3.04
C VAL A 175 -0.87 -0.79 3.81
N GLU A 176 -1.10 -2.11 3.70
CA GLU A 176 -2.17 -2.82 4.41
C GLU A 176 -2.08 -2.61 5.92
N LEU A 177 -0.88 -2.83 6.48
CA LEU A 177 -0.65 -2.70 7.90
C LEU A 177 -0.88 -1.26 8.40
N VAL A 178 -0.47 -0.27 7.62
CA VAL A 178 -0.74 1.15 7.94
C VAL A 178 -2.22 1.47 7.84
N MET A 179 -2.93 1.01 6.81
CA MET A 179 -4.37 1.22 6.68
C MET A 179 -5.13 0.58 7.86
N LEU A 180 -4.76 -0.64 8.28
CA LEU A 180 -5.33 -1.28 9.47
C LEU A 180 -5.10 -0.43 10.73
N ALA A 181 -3.87 0.04 10.95
CA ALA A 181 -3.54 0.85 12.12
C ALA A 181 -4.35 2.16 12.14
N VAL A 182 -4.49 2.82 11.00
CA VAL A 182 -5.27 4.05 10.86
C VAL A 182 -6.77 3.79 11.05
N LEU A 183 -7.32 2.71 10.48
CA LEU A 183 -8.72 2.33 10.71
C LEU A 183 -9.02 2.04 12.17
N ASN A 184 -8.10 1.35 12.87
CA ASN A 184 -8.26 1.04 14.28
C ASN A 184 -8.17 2.29 15.16
N ALA A 185 -7.29 3.24 14.83
CA ALA A 185 -7.19 4.52 15.53
C ALA A 185 -8.39 5.46 15.27
N ASP A 186 -8.99 5.36 14.08
CA ASP A 186 -10.21 6.07 13.69
C ASP A 186 -11.49 5.43 14.30
N SER A 187 -11.40 4.21 14.81
CA SER A 187 -12.50 3.55 15.50
C SER A 187 -12.74 4.17 16.88
N PRO A 188 -13.99 4.48 17.26
CA PRO A 188 -14.32 4.90 18.62
C PRO A 188 -14.26 3.70 19.58
N ALA A 189 -13.07 3.16 19.83
CA ALA A 189 -12.90 2.11 20.83
C ALA A 189 -12.84 2.72 22.22
N LYS A 190 -14.02 2.79 22.84
CA LYS A 190 -14.32 2.91 24.27
C LYS A 190 -13.54 4.00 25.00
N VAL A 191 -14.25 5.07 25.36
CA VAL A 191 -13.95 5.86 26.56
C VAL A 191 -13.67 4.87 27.70
N TRP A 192 -12.40 4.70 28.05
CA TRP A 192 -12.02 4.04 29.28
C TRP A 192 -12.54 4.94 30.40
N THR A 193 -13.75 4.67 30.87
CA THR A 193 -14.22 5.13 32.16
C THR A 193 -13.30 4.50 33.19
N SER A 194 -12.28 5.25 33.58
CA SER A 194 -11.51 4.99 34.78
C SER A 194 -12.37 5.43 35.96
N HIS A 195 -12.95 4.48 36.67
CA HIS A 195 -13.38 4.64 38.07
C HIS A 195 -13.16 3.33 38.81
#